data_AF-A0A0D0S9I1-F1
#
_entry.id   AF-A0A0D0S9I1-F1
#
_cell.length_a   1.000
_cell.length_b   1.000
_cell.length_c   1.000
_cell.angle_alpha   90.00
_cell.angle_beta   90.00
_cell.angle_gamma   90.00
#
_symmetry.space_group_name_H-M   'P 1'
#
loop_
_entity.id
_entity.type
_entity.pdbx_description
1 polymer ?
#
loop_
_entity_poly.entity_id
_entity_poly.type
_entity_poly.pdbx_seq_one_letter_code
_entity_poly.pdbx_strand_id
1 'polypeptide(L)'
;MKVLLLSLITICLANSNLVTTGAYNGLTLWYRSIIPCLFPFMILTSLFANYLKGGGRFFAIGCGFLCGYPLGAKTASDLYKKGEIDAKELQLIANFCNLPSPMFLIGYAKLGKYVLIIYLTACIFLGIGYLRIERHSTHLTETKKISFEEISLNCCRVLLMIGIYVVLFSILYNLLKSMIPTTLLATLEITTGAKLVIKNPALTGFVCTFGGVCGMAQTLSVMKDCHFSLIKYAACKFLHAATIYLILKMLLP
;
A
#
# COMPACT_ATOMS: atom_id res chain seq x y z
N MET A 1 7.75 -26.69 0.34
CA MET A 1 7.91 -25.63 1.37
C MET A 1 9.22 -25.74 2.14
N LYS A 2 9.57 -26.89 2.76
CA LYS A 2 10.82 -27.07 3.52
C LYS A 2 12.09 -26.82 2.69
N VAL A 3 12.19 -27.40 1.49
CA VAL A 3 13.35 -27.21 0.60
C VAL A 3 13.54 -25.75 0.19
N LEU A 4 12.46 -25.06 -0.16
CA LEU A 4 12.49 -23.63 -0.50
C LEU A 4 12.99 -22.77 0.68
N LEU A 5 12.49 -23.05 1.88
CA LEU A 5 12.90 -22.34 3.09
C LEU A 5 14.39 -22.56 3.38
N LEU A 6 14.86 -23.82 3.28
CA LEU A 6 16.27 -24.16 3.43
C LEU A 6 17.13 -23.43 2.40
N SER A 7 16.72 -23.42 1.12
CA SER A 7 17.46 -22.68 0.07
C SER A 7 17.53 -21.17 0.34
N LEU A 8 16.43 -20.57 0.82
CA LEU A 8 16.40 -19.15 1.19
C LEU A 8 17.36 -18.84 2.33
N ILE A 9 17.38 -19.69 3.37
CA ILE A 9 18.32 -19.57 4.49
C ILE A 9 19.76 -19.68 3.99
N THR A 10 20.07 -20.69 3.17
CA THR A 10 21.43 -20.88 2.61
C THR A 10 21.87 -19.67 1.77
N ILE A 11 20.99 -19.13 0.92
CA ILE A 11 21.28 -17.92 0.12
C ILE A 11 21.56 -16.72 1.03
N CYS A 12 20.75 -16.52 2.07
CA CYS A 12 20.95 -15.44 3.03
C CYS A 12 22.28 -15.57 3.79
N LEU A 13 22.63 -16.79 4.22
CA LEU A 13 23.89 -17.04 4.93
C LEU A 13 25.11 -16.84 4.02
N ALA A 14 25.02 -17.31 2.76
CA ALA A 14 26.10 -17.13 1.77
C ALA A 14 26.30 -15.66 1.37
N ASN A 15 25.27 -14.82 1.50
CA ASN A 15 25.28 -13.41 1.10
C ASN A 15 25.05 -12.47 2.29
N SER A 16 25.62 -12.78 3.46
CA SER A 16 25.40 -12.05 4.72
C SER A 16 25.60 -10.54 4.60
N ASN A 17 26.60 -10.09 3.84
CA ASN A 17 26.84 -8.65 3.58
C ASN A 17 25.66 -7.97 2.86
N LEU A 18 25.07 -8.63 1.86
CA LEU A 18 23.92 -8.10 1.12
C LEU A 18 22.67 -8.10 1.98
N VAL A 19 22.49 -9.13 2.82
CA VAL A 19 21.38 -9.22 3.78
C VAL A 19 21.48 -8.10 4.80
N THR A 20 22.63 -7.91 5.44
CA THR A 20 22.85 -6.85 6.43
C THR A 20 22.65 -5.46 5.82
N THR A 21 23.19 -5.23 4.61
CA THR A 21 23.00 -3.96 3.88
C THR A 21 21.53 -3.71 3.55
N GLY A 22 20.82 -4.74 3.07
CA GLY A 22 19.39 -4.65 2.78
C GLY A 22 18.55 -4.38 4.02
N ALA A 23 18.86 -5.05 5.14
CA ALA A 23 18.19 -4.84 6.41
C ALA A 23 18.42 -3.42 6.94
N TYR A 24 19.66 -2.93 6.91
CA TYR A 24 20.01 -1.56 7.29
C TYR A 24 19.23 -0.52 6.47
N ASN A 25 19.18 -0.70 5.15
CA ASN A 25 18.46 0.21 4.25
C ASN A 25 16.94 0.20 4.54
N GLY A 26 16.35 -0.98 4.72
CA GLY A 26 14.93 -1.12 5.01
C GLY A 26 14.55 -0.55 6.38
N LEU A 27 15.37 -0.78 7.41
CA LEU A 27 15.19 -0.18 8.73
C LEU A 27 15.32 1.35 8.65
N THR A 28 16.32 1.84 7.92
CA THR A 28 16.55 3.28 7.75
C THR A 28 15.36 3.96 7.09
N LEU A 29 14.82 3.36 6.04
CA LEU A 29 13.62 3.83 5.38
C LEU A 29 12.40 3.81 6.31
N TRP A 30 12.23 2.73 7.07
CA TRP A 30 11.11 2.58 8.00
C TRP A 30 11.13 3.67 9.08
N TYR A 31 12.26 3.88 9.77
CA TYR A 31 12.31 4.88 10.85
C TYR A 31 12.39 6.33 10.37
N ARG A 32 13.08 6.62 9.25
CA ARG A 32 13.24 8.00 8.75
C ARG A 32 12.05 8.51 7.97
N SER A 33 11.35 7.63 7.26
CA SER A 33 10.32 8.04 6.32
C SER A 33 8.96 7.50 6.69
N ILE A 34 8.83 6.22 7.06
CA ILE A 34 7.51 5.62 7.23
C ILE A 34 6.88 6.00 8.58
N ILE A 35 7.60 5.83 9.70
CA ILE A 35 7.07 6.16 11.02
C ILE A 35 6.66 7.63 11.12
N PRO A 36 7.52 8.62 10.78
CA PRO A 36 7.17 10.03 10.94
C PRO A 36 6.01 10.46 10.03
N CYS A 37 5.92 9.86 8.83
CA CYS A 37 4.89 10.21 7.87
C CYS A 37 3.55 9.52 8.12
N LEU A 38 3.52 8.29 8.66
CA LEU A 38 2.28 7.53 8.79
C LEU A 38 1.73 7.52 10.21
N PHE A 39 2.58 7.44 11.24
CA PHE A 39 2.10 7.25 12.61
C PHE A 39 1.17 8.36 13.10
N PRO A 40 1.50 9.67 12.95
CA PRO A 40 0.62 10.74 13.42
C PRO A 40 -0.73 10.69 12.69
N PHE A 41 -0.72 10.47 11.37
CA PHE A 41 -1.95 10.40 10.58
C PHE A 41 -2.80 9.18 10.93
N MET A 42 -2.19 8.03 11.20
CA MET A 42 -2.89 6.83 11.63
C MET A 42 -3.59 7.03 12.96
N ILE A 43 -2.93 7.68 13.93
CA ILE A 43 -3.54 8.02 15.22
C ILE A 43 -4.72 8.97 15.00
N LEU A 44 -4.50 10.09 14.29
CA LEU A 44 -5.54 11.11 14.08
C LEU A 44 -6.75 10.56 13.32
N THR A 45 -6.54 9.77 12.27
CA THR A 45 -7.64 9.15 11.50
C THR A 45 -8.38 8.11 12.34
N SER A 46 -7.69 7.32 13.16
CA SER A 46 -8.33 6.35 14.05
C SER A 46 -9.14 7.02 15.16
N LEU A 47 -8.65 8.13 15.71
CA LEU A 47 -9.40 8.95 16.67
C LEU A 47 -10.65 9.55 16.02
N PHE A 48 -10.52 10.06 14.80
CA PHE A 48 -11.65 10.59 14.03
C PHE A 48 -12.75 9.52 13.85
N ALA A 49 -12.39 8.32 13.38
CA ALA A 49 -13.37 7.23 13.23
C ALA A 49 -13.99 6.80 14.58
N ASN A 50 -13.19 6.65 15.63
CA ASN A 50 -13.64 6.16 16.92
C ASN A 50 -14.56 7.16 17.66
N TYR A 51 -14.26 8.46 17.60
CA TYR A 51 -14.95 9.47 18.40
C TYR A 51 -16.02 10.26 17.63
N LEU A 52 -15.85 10.47 16.31
CA LEU A 52 -16.74 11.30 15.50
C LEU A 52 -17.76 10.49 14.67
N LYS A 53 -17.90 9.18 14.95
CA LYS A 53 -18.71 8.22 14.17
C LYS A 53 -18.38 8.25 12.66
N GLY A 54 -17.20 8.73 12.29
CA GLY A 54 -16.75 8.88 10.91
C GLY A 54 -16.20 7.59 10.32
N GLY A 55 -16.89 6.45 10.52
CA GLY A 55 -16.50 5.12 10.04
C GLY A 55 -17.07 4.74 8.68
N GLY A 56 -16.99 3.45 8.33
CA GLY A 56 -17.58 2.90 7.12
C GLY A 56 -16.74 3.08 5.84
N ARG A 57 -17.36 2.82 4.68
CA ARG A 57 -16.65 2.77 3.38
C ARG A 57 -15.88 4.03 3.00
N PHE A 58 -16.45 5.21 3.23
CA PHE A 58 -15.79 6.49 2.91
C PHE A 58 -14.56 6.73 3.79
N PHE A 59 -14.61 6.26 5.03
CA PHE A 59 -13.46 6.27 5.91
C PHE A 59 -12.36 5.32 5.41
N ALA A 60 -12.70 4.11 4.97
CA ALA A 60 -11.72 3.19 4.37
C ALA A 60 -11.07 3.79 3.10
N ILE A 61 -11.85 4.43 2.24
CA ILE A 61 -11.36 5.17 1.06
C ILE A 61 -10.40 6.29 1.49
N GLY A 62 -10.81 7.13 2.44
CA GLY A 62 -10.02 8.24 2.96
C GLY A 62 -8.71 7.78 3.61
N CYS A 63 -8.74 6.73 4.42
CA CYS A 63 -7.54 6.11 4.99
C CYS A 63 -6.59 5.61 3.90
N GLY A 64 -7.11 4.96 2.87
CA GLY A 64 -6.31 4.50 1.75
C GLY A 64 -5.63 5.64 0.99
N PHE A 65 -6.36 6.71 0.74
CA PHE A 65 -5.81 7.89 0.09
C PHE A 65 -4.80 8.64 0.96
N LEU A 66 -5.08 8.86 2.24
CA LEU A 66 -4.20 9.68 3.09
C LEU A 66 -2.98 8.92 3.60
N CYS A 67 -3.15 7.66 3.99
CA CYS A 67 -2.11 6.88 4.66
C CYS A 67 -1.46 5.83 3.74
N GLY A 68 -2.07 5.56 2.58
CA GLY A 68 -1.56 4.64 1.59
C GLY A 68 -1.69 3.16 1.97
N TYR A 69 -0.87 2.33 1.33
CA TYR A 69 -0.85 0.88 1.57
C TYR A 69 -0.18 0.50 2.90
N PRO A 70 -0.69 -0.56 3.58
CA PRO A 70 -1.91 -1.30 3.28
C PRO A 70 -3.13 -0.76 4.05
N LEU A 71 -3.11 0.49 4.55
CA LEU A 71 -4.08 0.94 5.54
C LEU A 71 -5.51 0.98 4.98
N GLY A 72 -5.71 1.48 3.76
CA GLY A 72 -7.04 1.46 3.14
C GLY A 72 -7.60 0.05 2.99
N ALA A 73 -6.75 -0.89 2.59
CA ALA A 73 -7.08 -2.31 2.49
C ALA A 73 -7.39 -2.94 3.86
N LYS A 74 -6.60 -2.60 4.90
CA LYS A 74 -6.83 -3.05 6.27
C LYS A 74 -8.16 -2.55 6.81
N THR A 75 -8.47 -1.27 6.65
CA THR A 75 -9.73 -0.69 7.11
C THR A 75 -10.92 -1.31 6.37
N ALA A 76 -10.81 -1.54 5.07
CA ALA A 76 -11.85 -2.26 4.32
C ALA A 76 -12.01 -3.71 4.81
N SER A 77 -10.91 -4.42 5.08
CA SER A 77 -10.92 -5.77 5.65
C SER A 77 -11.64 -5.82 7.00
N ASP A 78 -11.40 -4.83 7.87
CA ASP A 78 -12.12 -4.74 9.16
C ASP A 78 -13.62 -4.52 8.97
N LEU A 79 -14.03 -3.65 8.04
CA LEU A 79 -15.44 -3.41 7.73
C LEU A 79 -16.10 -4.67 7.17
N TYR A 80 -15.38 -5.40 6.31
CA TYR A 80 -15.85 -6.67 5.76
C TYR A 80 -16.08 -7.71 6.87
N LYS A 81 -15.13 -7.85 7.81
CA LYS A 81 -15.24 -8.78 8.94
C LYS A 81 -16.38 -8.41 9.89
N LYS A 82 -16.77 -7.14 9.96
CA LYS A 82 -17.93 -6.64 10.70
C LYS A 82 -19.26 -6.79 9.94
N GLY A 83 -19.23 -7.21 8.68
CA GLY A 83 -20.43 -7.28 7.83
C GLY A 83 -20.95 -5.91 7.36
N GLU A 84 -20.14 -4.85 7.48
CA GLU A 84 -20.51 -3.49 7.06
C GLU A 84 -20.34 -3.26 5.56
N ILE A 85 -19.50 -4.06 4.89
CA ILE A 85 -19.33 -4.07 3.42
C ILE A 85 -19.27 -5.51 2.92
N ASP A 86 -19.65 -5.73 1.66
CA ASP A 86 -19.56 -7.04 1.03
C ASP A 86 -18.18 -7.30 0.39
N ALA A 87 -17.99 -8.51 -0.16
CA ALA A 87 -16.72 -8.90 -0.79
C ALA A 87 -16.42 -8.10 -2.08
N LYS A 88 -17.46 -7.64 -2.79
CA LYS A 88 -17.30 -6.85 -4.02
C LYS A 88 -16.82 -5.43 -3.67
N GLU A 89 -17.40 -4.81 -2.65
CA GLU A 89 -17.00 -3.51 -2.12
C GLU A 89 -15.59 -3.56 -1.52
N LEU A 90 -15.28 -4.60 -0.73
CA LEU A 90 -13.93 -4.84 -0.21
C LEU A 90 -12.90 -4.87 -1.34
N GLN A 91 -13.15 -5.69 -2.37
CA GLN A 91 -12.27 -5.81 -3.53
C GLN A 91 -12.12 -4.46 -4.24
N LEU A 92 -13.21 -3.72 -4.42
CA LEU A 92 -13.20 -2.44 -5.11
C LEU A 92 -12.37 -1.38 -4.36
N ILE A 93 -12.60 -1.24 -3.05
CA ILE A 93 -11.85 -0.31 -2.20
C ILE A 93 -10.36 -0.69 -2.21
N ALA A 94 -10.04 -1.98 -2.04
CA ALA A 94 -8.65 -2.43 -2.09
C ALA A 94 -7.99 -2.08 -3.42
N ASN A 95 -8.64 -2.33 -4.55
CA ASN A 95 -8.09 -2.09 -5.90
C ASN A 95 -7.63 -0.66 -6.15
N PHE A 96 -8.37 0.33 -5.66
CA PHE A 96 -8.18 1.72 -6.08
C PHE A 96 -7.87 2.71 -4.94
N CYS A 97 -8.16 2.35 -3.69
CA CYS A 97 -7.81 3.19 -2.53
C CYS A 97 -6.44 2.84 -1.95
N ASN A 98 -5.84 1.72 -2.34
CA ASN A 98 -4.55 1.28 -1.84
C ASN A 98 -3.40 1.89 -2.66
N LEU A 99 -3.27 3.22 -2.63
CA LEU A 99 -2.28 4.03 -3.35
C LEU A 99 -1.10 4.42 -2.46
N PRO A 100 0.03 4.90 -3.01
CA PRO A 100 1.04 5.59 -2.21
C PRO A 100 0.47 6.89 -1.61
N SER A 101 0.79 7.18 -0.35
CA SER A 101 0.31 8.38 0.34
C SER A 101 0.78 9.68 -0.34
N PRO A 102 0.08 10.82 -0.17
CA PRO A 102 0.48 12.08 -0.76
C PRO A 102 1.86 12.51 -0.25
N MET A 103 2.12 12.26 1.03
CA MET A 103 3.42 12.56 1.65
C MET A 103 4.55 11.76 1.02
N PHE A 104 4.32 10.48 0.70
CA PHE A 104 5.29 9.67 -0.04
C PHE A 104 5.52 10.22 -1.46
N LEU A 105 4.45 10.55 -2.18
CA LEU A 105 4.55 11.06 -3.55
C LEU A 105 5.25 12.42 -3.62
N ILE A 106 4.94 13.33 -2.69
CA ILE A 106 5.52 14.67 -2.62
C ILE A 106 6.97 14.61 -2.15
N GLY A 107 7.21 14.04 -0.97
CA GLY A 107 8.51 14.10 -0.29
C GLY A 107 9.54 13.12 -0.85
N TYR A 108 9.11 11.92 -1.20
CA TYR A 108 10.01 10.85 -1.60
C TYR A 108 10.09 10.69 -3.12
N ALA A 109 8.94 10.55 -3.80
CA ALA A 109 8.89 10.33 -5.25
C ALA A 109 9.03 11.61 -6.09
N LYS A 110 9.00 12.80 -5.45
CA LYS A 110 9.04 14.11 -6.12
C LYS A 110 7.96 14.31 -7.19
N LEU A 111 6.81 13.67 -7.02
CA LEU A 111 5.65 13.74 -7.92
C LEU A 111 4.60 14.76 -7.46
N GLY A 112 4.97 15.76 -6.67
CA GLY A 112 4.03 16.70 -6.04
C GLY A 112 3.02 17.34 -7.00
N LYS A 113 3.47 17.74 -8.20
CA LYS A 113 2.61 18.33 -9.25
C LYS A 113 1.57 17.35 -9.83
N TYR A 114 1.82 16.05 -9.71
CA TYR A 114 1.04 14.98 -10.33
C TYR A 114 0.17 14.20 -9.33
N VAL A 115 0.27 14.50 -8.02
CA VAL A 115 -0.54 13.85 -6.98
C VAL A 115 -2.02 13.94 -7.32
N LEU A 116 -2.51 15.11 -7.71
CA LEU A 116 -3.91 15.29 -8.04
C LEU A 116 -4.36 14.35 -9.18
N ILE A 117 -3.55 14.21 -10.23
CA ILE A 117 -3.86 13.34 -11.38
C ILE A 117 -3.97 11.87 -10.94
N ILE A 118 -3.03 11.41 -10.10
CA ILE A 118 -3.02 10.04 -9.59
C ILE A 118 -4.31 9.74 -8.81
N TYR A 119 -4.72 10.67 -7.95
CA TYR A 119 -5.88 10.47 -7.07
C TYR A 119 -7.21 10.63 -7.82
N LEU A 120 -7.31 11.60 -8.73
CA LEU A 120 -8.49 11.76 -9.58
C LEU A 120 -8.75 10.52 -10.43
N THR A 121 -7.69 9.93 -11.01
CA THR A 121 -7.82 8.70 -11.80
C THR A 121 -8.32 7.53 -10.95
N ALA A 122 -7.84 7.40 -9.70
CA ALA A 122 -8.38 6.44 -8.75
C ALA A 122 -9.86 6.68 -8.44
N CYS A 123 -10.26 7.93 -8.18
CA CYS A 123 -11.66 8.29 -7.92
C CYS A 123 -12.56 7.93 -9.10
N ILE A 124 -12.12 8.14 -10.34
CA ILE A 124 -12.87 7.77 -11.54
C ILE A 124 -13.05 6.25 -11.60
N PHE A 125 -11.99 5.47 -11.40
CA PHE A 125 -12.09 4.00 -11.38
C PHE A 125 -12.98 3.49 -10.25
N LEU A 126 -12.89 4.08 -9.05
CA LEU A 126 -13.80 3.80 -7.94
C LEU A 126 -15.24 4.07 -8.31
N GLY A 127 -15.52 5.26 -8.86
CA GLY A 127 -16.86 5.67 -9.28
C GLY A 127 -17.45 4.67 -10.28
N ILE A 128 -16.70 4.34 -11.34
CA ILE A 128 -17.11 3.34 -12.34
C ILE A 128 -17.37 1.97 -11.70
N GLY A 129 -16.51 1.55 -10.76
CA GLY A 129 -16.69 0.30 -10.05
C GLY A 129 -17.95 0.29 -9.18
N TYR A 130 -18.23 1.37 -8.46
CA TYR A 130 -19.43 1.50 -7.64
C TYR A 130 -20.73 1.52 -8.46
N LEU A 131 -20.70 2.02 -9.70
CA LEU A 131 -21.86 1.92 -10.62
C LEU A 131 -22.23 0.47 -10.96
N ARG A 132 -21.31 -0.48 -10.77
CA ARG A 132 -21.50 -1.91 -11.09
C ARG A 132 -21.83 -2.77 -9.87
N ILE A 133 -21.89 -2.18 -8.69
CA ILE A 133 -22.23 -2.87 -7.44
C ILE A 133 -23.68 -2.52 -7.10
N GLU A 134 -24.52 -3.55 -6.94
CA GLU A 134 -25.87 -3.36 -6.40
C GLU A 134 -25.79 -2.84 -4.98
N ARG A 135 -26.56 -1.79 -4.67
CA ARG A 135 -26.60 -1.21 -3.32
C ARG A 135 -27.21 -2.22 -2.36
N HIS A 136 -26.39 -2.86 -1.54
CA HIS A 136 -26.87 -3.52 -0.34
C HIS A 136 -27.06 -2.50 0.78
N SER A 137 -28.18 -2.63 1.50
CA SER A 137 -28.40 -1.93 2.76
C SER A 137 -27.40 -2.46 3.79
N THR A 138 -26.49 -1.60 4.23
CA THR A 138 -25.49 -1.92 5.24
C THR A 138 -26.10 -1.66 6.62
N HIS A 139 -26.12 -2.68 7.49
CA HIS A 139 -26.46 -2.46 8.89
C HIS A 139 -25.30 -1.74 9.57
N LEU A 140 -25.53 -0.49 9.99
CA LEU A 140 -24.59 0.21 10.88
C LEU A 140 -24.65 -0.44 12.25
N THR A 141 -23.71 -1.33 12.54
CA THR A 141 -23.51 -1.80 13.91
C THR A 141 -22.89 -0.67 14.73
N GLU A 142 -23.46 -0.38 15.91
CA GLU A 142 -22.82 0.55 16.84
C GLU A 142 -21.45 -0.02 17.25
N THR A 143 -20.38 0.62 16.79
CA THR A 143 -19.03 0.25 17.19
C THR A 143 -18.77 0.73 18.60
N LYS A 144 -18.45 -0.20 19.51
CA LYS A 144 -17.94 0.13 20.84
C LYS A 144 -16.71 1.02 20.69
N LYS A 145 -16.72 2.18 21.38
CA LYS A 145 -15.55 3.06 21.43
C LYS A 145 -14.40 2.33 22.12
N ILE A 146 -13.22 2.37 21.50
CA ILE A 146 -11.98 1.84 22.08
C ILE A 146 -11.15 2.95 22.73
N SER A 147 -10.24 2.57 23.63
CA SER A 147 -9.38 3.52 24.34
C SER A 147 -8.27 4.08 23.45
N PHE A 148 -7.67 5.21 23.84
CA PHE A 148 -6.51 5.76 23.14
C PHE A 148 -5.31 4.80 23.10
N GLU A 149 -5.11 4.05 24.19
CA GLU A 149 -4.07 3.02 24.28
C GLU A 149 -4.29 1.92 23.23
N GLU A 150 -5.51 1.41 23.12
CA GLU A 150 -5.86 0.38 22.14
C GLU A 150 -5.69 0.88 20.69
N ILE A 151 -6.10 2.12 20.41
CA ILE A 151 -5.87 2.78 19.12
C ILE A 151 -4.37 2.84 18.81
N SER A 152 -3.57 3.26 19.79
CA SER A 152 -2.12 3.41 19.64
C SER A 152 -1.45 2.08 19.36
N LEU A 153 -1.78 1.04 20.13
CA LEU A 153 -1.27 -0.31 19.92
C LEU A 153 -1.66 -0.88 18.55
N ASN A 154 -2.90 -0.66 18.10
CA ASN A 154 -3.34 -1.08 16.77
C ASN A 154 -2.56 -0.36 15.65
N CYS A 155 -2.29 0.94 15.80
CA CYS A 155 -1.45 1.68 14.87
C CYS A 155 -0.01 1.16 14.85
N CYS A 156 0.58 0.90 16.01
CA CYS A 156 1.92 0.32 16.13
C CYS A 156 2.03 -1.05 15.46
N ARG A 157 1.02 -1.93 15.62
CA ARG A 157 0.99 -3.24 14.96
C ARG A 157 1.05 -3.12 13.44
N VAL A 158 0.25 -2.22 12.86
CA VAL A 158 0.25 -1.98 11.40
C VAL A 158 1.59 -1.39 10.95
N LEU A 159 2.16 -0.44 11.69
CA LEU A 159 3.47 0.14 11.36
C LEU A 159 4.62 -0.87 11.42
N LEU A 160 4.63 -1.73 12.44
CA LEU A 160 5.60 -2.82 12.57
C LEU A 160 5.48 -3.79 11.40
N MET A 161 4.26 -4.15 11.02
CA MET A 161 4.02 -4.99 9.85
C MET A 161 4.57 -4.35 8.56
N ILE A 162 4.28 -3.05 8.31
CA ILE A 162 4.86 -2.32 7.17
C ILE A 162 6.40 -2.37 7.22
N GLY A 163 6.99 -2.13 8.40
CA GLY A 163 8.44 -2.17 8.59
C GLY A 163 9.06 -3.52 8.27
N ILE A 164 8.45 -4.62 8.73
CA ILE A 164 8.90 -5.98 8.43
C ILE A 164 8.93 -6.22 6.92
N TYR A 165 7.85 -5.89 6.21
CA TYR A 165 7.80 -6.06 4.75
C TYR A 165 8.86 -5.21 4.05
N VAL A 166 9.01 -3.95 4.45
CA VAL A 166 10.02 -3.06 3.87
C VAL A 166 11.43 -3.60 4.06
N VAL A 167 11.76 -4.11 5.25
CA VAL A 167 13.06 -4.76 5.53
C VAL A 167 13.26 -6.00 4.66
N LEU A 168 12.28 -6.91 4.61
CA LEU A 168 12.38 -8.14 3.81
C LEU A 168 12.55 -7.85 2.31
N PHE A 169 11.78 -6.92 1.77
CA PHE A 169 11.87 -6.53 0.36
C PHE A 169 13.16 -5.74 0.05
N SER A 170 13.72 -5.02 1.02
CA SER A 170 15.04 -4.37 0.88
C SER A 170 16.20 -5.37 0.88
N ILE A 171 16.10 -6.45 1.65
CA ILE A 171 17.02 -7.60 1.58
C ILE A 171 16.91 -8.27 0.21
N LEU A 172 15.69 -8.59 -0.22
CA LEU A 172 15.43 -9.23 -1.50
C LEU A 172 15.95 -8.37 -2.68
N TYR A 173 15.73 -7.06 -2.62
CA TYR A 173 16.30 -6.11 -3.59
C TYR A 173 17.83 -6.26 -3.69
N ASN A 174 18.54 -6.30 -2.55
CA ASN A 174 20.00 -6.37 -2.56
C ASN A 174 20.54 -7.70 -3.06
N LEU A 175 19.81 -8.80 -2.85
CA LEU A 175 20.17 -10.12 -3.37
C LEU A 175 19.97 -10.20 -4.90
N LEU A 176 18.96 -9.51 -5.44
CA LEU A 176 18.57 -9.65 -6.85
C LEU A 176 19.11 -8.55 -7.77
N LYS A 177 19.64 -7.43 -7.23
CA LYS A 177 20.01 -6.25 -8.01
C LYS A 177 21.06 -6.48 -9.10
N SER A 178 21.88 -7.52 -8.98
CA SER A 178 22.89 -7.90 -10.00
C SER A 178 22.34 -8.84 -11.07
N MET A 179 21.19 -9.48 -10.83
CA MET A 179 20.63 -10.53 -11.70
C MET A 179 19.44 -10.03 -12.51
N ILE A 180 18.76 -8.97 -12.06
CA ILE A 180 17.49 -8.50 -12.61
C ILE A 180 17.64 -7.06 -13.12
N PRO A 181 17.09 -6.72 -14.31
CA PRO A 181 17.08 -5.35 -14.81
C PRO A 181 16.48 -4.37 -13.79
N THR A 182 17.08 -3.19 -13.68
CA THR A 182 16.67 -2.14 -12.72
C THR A 182 15.20 -1.73 -12.86
N THR A 183 14.64 -1.79 -14.07
CA THR A 183 13.22 -1.52 -14.35
C THR A 183 12.29 -2.55 -13.73
N LEU A 184 12.61 -3.85 -13.83
CA LEU A 184 11.82 -4.91 -13.20
C LEU A 184 12.01 -4.89 -11.69
N LEU A 185 13.24 -4.65 -11.24
CA LEU A 185 13.57 -4.51 -9.82
C LEU A 185 12.85 -3.32 -9.17
N ALA A 186 12.58 -2.26 -9.91
CA ALA A 186 11.82 -1.11 -9.44
C ALA A 186 10.36 -1.45 -9.07
N THR A 187 9.83 -2.57 -9.57
CA THR A 187 8.49 -3.06 -9.19
C THR A 187 8.50 -3.93 -7.93
N LEU A 188 9.66 -4.28 -7.38
CA LEU A 188 9.75 -5.15 -6.21
C LEU A 188 9.46 -4.37 -4.93
N GLU A 189 10.10 -3.20 -4.78
CA GLU A 189 9.98 -2.31 -3.62
C GLU A 189 9.89 -0.87 -4.14
N ILE A 190 8.81 -0.17 -3.79
CA ILE A 190 8.44 1.13 -4.39
C ILE A 190 9.50 2.18 -4.11
N THR A 191 10.09 2.21 -2.92
CA THR A 191 10.96 3.32 -2.53
C THR A 191 12.30 3.25 -3.28
N THR A 192 12.84 2.05 -3.45
CA THR A 192 14.06 1.86 -4.21
C THR A 192 13.78 2.01 -5.69
N GLY A 193 12.66 1.46 -6.16
CA GLY A 193 12.22 1.58 -7.55
C GLY A 193 11.99 3.02 -7.99
N ALA A 194 11.24 3.79 -7.22
CA ALA A 194 10.96 5.20 -7.52
C ALA A 194 12.24 6.03 -7.63
N LYS A 195 13.25 5.78 -6.79
CA LYS A 195 14.57 6.45 -6.89
C LYS A 195 15.29 6.15 -8.20
N LEU A 196 15.22 4.90 -8.68
CA LEU A 196 15.89 4.50 -9.92
C LEU A 196 15.29 5.16 -11.16
N VAL A 197 13.99 5.46 -11.14
CA VAL A 197 13.27 6.02 -12.29
C VAL A 197 12.89 7.49 -12.11
N ILE A 198 13.35 8.15 -11.04
CA ILE A 198 12.90 9.50 -10.61
C ILE A 198 13.09 10.59 -11.68
N LYS A 199 14.03 10.40 -12.61
CA LYS A 199 14.28 11.32 -13.73
C LYS A 199 13.20 11.26 -14.81
N ASN A 200 12.38 10.20 -14.82
CA ASN A 200 11.26 10.02 -15.73
C ASN A 200 9.96 10.05 -14.89
N PRO A 201 9.25 11.19 -14.82
CA PRO A 201 8.08 11.32 -13.97
C PRO A 201 6.93 10.39 -14.37
N ALA A 202 6.77 10.07 -15.67
CA ALA A 202 5.78 9.10 -16.13
C ALA A 202 6.05 7.69 -15.59
N LEU A 203 7.30 7.23 -15.70
CA LEU A 203 7.71 5.92 -15.19
C LEU A 203 7.69 5.89 -13.65
N THR A 204 8.05 6.99 -12.99
CA THR A 204 7.92 7.13 -11.53
C THR A 204 6.45 7.02 -11.11
N GLY A 205 5.54 7.70 -11.82
CA GLY A 205 4.10 7.63 -11.60
C GLY A 205 3.56 6.21 -11.76
N PHE A 206 4.05 5.47 -12.77
CA PHE A 206 3.73 4.05 -12.94
C PHE A 206 4.16 3.22 -11.72
N VAL A 207 5.44 3.28 -11.35
CA VAL A 207 6.01 2.46 -10.26
C VAL A 207 5.33 2.76 -8.94
N CYS A 208 5.11 4.03 -8.63
CA CYS A 208 4.42 4.44 -7.40
C CYS A 208 2.96 3.98 -7.39
N THR A 209 2.21 4.18 -8.48
CA THR A 209 0.79 3.78 -8.58
C THR A 209 0.63 2.26 -8.54
N PHE A 210 1.55 1.51 -9.15
CA PHE A 210 1.55 0.04 -9.14
C PHE A 210 1.72 -0.50 -7.71
N GLY A 211 2.47 0.20 -6.85
CA GLY A 211 2.62 -0.18 -5.43
C GLY A 211 3.56 -1.37 -5.19
N GLY A 212 4.15 -1.91 -6.25
CA GLY A 212 5.12 -2.98 -6.21
C GLY A 212 4.68 -4.28 -5.53
N VAL A 213 5.53 -5.30 -5.58
CA VAL A 213 5.27 -6.59 -4.94
C VAL A 213 5.26 -6.45 -3.41
N CYS A 214 6.08 -5.56 -2.86
CA CYS A 214 6.09 -5.23 -1.43
C CYS A 214 4.73 -4.73 -0.94
N GLY A 215 4.10 -3.77 -1.63
CA GLY A 215 2.77 -3.27 -1.27
C GLY A 215 1.68 -4.34 -1.44
N MET A 216 1.78 -5.19 -2.47
CA MET A 216 0.87 -6.33 -2.66
C MET A 216 0.97 -7.33 -1.50
N ALA A 217 2.18 -7.66 -1.05
CA ALA A 217 2.40 -8.57 0.08
C ALA A 217 1.83 -8.00 1.40
N GLN A 218 2.02 -6.70 1.64
CA GLN A 218 1.43 -5.98 2.77
C GLN A 218 -0.11 -5.95 2.72
N THR A 219 -0.68 -5.91 1.51
CA THR A 219 -2.14 -5.92 1.31
C THR A 219 -2.70 -7.31 1.56
N LEU A 220 -2.02 -8.33 1.05
CA LEU A 220 -2.43 -9.72 1.24
C LEU A 220 -2.40 -10.12 2.72
N SER A 221 -1.45 -9.61 3.50
CA SER A 221 -1.33 -9.95 4.92
C SER A 221 -2.51 -9.45 5.76
N VAL A 222 -3.16 -8.35 5.37
CA VAL A 222 -4.35 -7.82 6.04
C VAL A 222 -5.66 -8.39 5.49
N MET A 223 -5.61 -9.16 4.40
CA MET A 223 -6.76 -9.75 3.69
C MET A 223 -6.96 -11.25 3.96
N LYS A 224 -6.17 -11.87 4.84
CA LYS A 224 -6.13 -13.34 5.03
C LYS A 224 -7.48 -14.01 5.30
N ASP A 225 -8.38 -13.32 6.00
CA ASP A 225 -9.69 -13.86 6.39
C ASP A 225 -10.83 -13.24 5.59
N CYS A 226 -10.54 -12.73 4.39
CA CYS A 226 -11.50 -12.05 3.55
C CYS A 226 -11.62 -12.74 2.18
N HIS A 227 -12.81 -12.64 1.58
CA HIS A 227 -13.02 -13.07 0.20
C HIS A 227 -12.40 -12.05 -0.77
N PHE A 228 -11.07 -12.16 -0.95
CA PHE A 228 -10.26 -11.24 -1.73
C PHE A 228 -9.47 -11.95 -2.83
N SER A 229 -9.51 -11.43 -4.05
CA SER A 229 -8.77 -11.94 -5.19
C SER A 229 -7.53 -11.09 -5.47
N LEU A 230 -6.36 -11.66 -5.19
CA LEU A 230 -5.07 -11.02 -5.46
C LEU A 230 -4.83 -10.78 -6.96
N ILE A 231 -5.31 -11.68 -7.82
CA ILE A 231 -5.15 -11.55 -9.28
C ILE A 231 -5.93 -10.34 -9.79
N LYS A 232 -7.20 -10.18 -9.37
CA LYS A 232 -8.01 -9.00 -9.71
C LYS A 232 -7.36 -7.72 -9.18
N TYR A 233 -6.85 -7.76 -7.96
CA TYR A 233 -6.13 -6.64 -7.37
C TYR A 233 -4.90 -6.23 -8.19
N ALA A 234 -4.02 -7.18 -8.52
CA ALA A 234 -2.83 -6.93 -9.31
C ALA A 234 -3.16 -6.39 -10.72
N ALA A 235 -4.18 -6.96 -11.38
CA ALA A 235 -4.64 -6.51 -12.69
C ALA A 235 -5.18 -5.07 -12.65
N CYS A 236 -6.02 -4.72 -11.66
CA CYS A 236 -6.52 -3.36 -11.49
C CYS A 236 -5.39 -2.36 -11.17
N LYS A 237 -4.43 -2.75 -10.34
CA LYS A 237 -3.26 -1.91 -10.00
C LYS A 237 -2.38 -1.66 -11.21
N PHE A 238 -2.14 -2.69 -12.02
CA PHE A 238 -1.41 -2.55 -13.28
C PHE A 238 -2.14 -1.63 -14.26
N LEU A 239 -3.45 -1.84 -14.45
CA LEU A 239 -4.27 -1.00 -15.31
C LEU A 239 -4.19 0.48 -14.88
N HIS A 240 -4.39 0.75 -13.59
CA HIS A 240 -4.31 2.10 -13.05
C HIS A 240 -2.92 2.71 -13.25
N ALA A 241 -1.85 1.96 -12.96
CA ALA A 241 -0.48 2.41 -13.18
C ALA A 241 -0.20 2.72 -14.66
N ALA A 242 -0.68 1.88 -15.58
CA ALA A 242 -0.55 2.09 -17.02
C ALA A 242 -1.31 3.34 -17.49
N THR A 243 -2.51 3.59 -16.98
CA THR A 243 -3.26 4.82 -17.25
C THR A 243 -2.49 6.06 -16.79
N ILE A 244 -1.92 6.03 -15.58
CA ILE A 244 -1.08 7.13 -15.07
C ILE A 244 0.15 7.34 -15.94
N TYR A 245 0.82 6.27 -16.35
CA TYR A 245 1.96 6.36 -17.25
C TYR A 245 1.60 7.08 -18.56
N LEU A 246 0.51 6.68 -19.20
CA LEU A 246 0.07 7.27 -20.47
C LEU A 246 -0.30 8.74 -20.31
N ILE A 247 -1.07 9.10 -19.28
CA ILE A 247 -1.46 10.49 -19.02
C ILE A 247 -0.21 11.35 -18.79
N LEU A 248 0.70 10.90 -17.92
CA LEU A 248 1.92 11.67 -17.64
C LEU A 248 2.83 11.75 -18.85
N LYS A 249 2.94 10.70 -19.66
CA LYS A 249 3.73 10.72 -20.90
C LYS A 249 3.17 11.71 -21.93
N MET A 250 1.85 11.93 -21.96
CA MET A 250 1.23 12.93 -22.84
C MET A 250 1.38 14.37 -22.32
N LEU A 251 1.45 14.56 -21.00
CA LEU A 251 1.60 15.87 -20.36
C LEU A 251 3.05 16.34 -20.26
N LEU A 252 4.00 15.43 -20.35
CA LEU A 252 5.43 15.70 -20.29
C LEU A 252 5.99 15.87 -21.71
N PRO A 253 6.86 16.86 -21.95
CA PRO A 253 7.53 17.05 -23.23
C PRO A 253 8.51 15.92 -23.57
#